data_AF-A0AAV3QH33-F1
#
_entry.id   AF-A0AAV3QH33-F1
#
_cell.length_a   1.000
_cell.length_b   1.000
_cell.length_c   1.000
_cell.angle_alpha   90.00
_cell.angle_beta   90.00
_cell.angle_gamma   90.00
#
_symmetry.space_group_name_H-M   'P 1'
#
loop_
_entity.id
_entity.type
_entity.pdbx_description
1 polymer ?
#
loop_
_entity_poly.entity_id
_entity_poly.type
_entity_poly.pdbx_seq_one_letter_code
_entity_poly.pdbx_strand_id
1 'polypeptide(L)'
;MHHCYLDSMMLVQEYGCPDLFFTITSYSNWHEIKECLAPGEEAQNRPDLVDRVLKAKLSILQDRIMMDKVFGEVSSLVHIVEF
;
A
#
# COMPACT_ATOMS: atom_id res chain seq x y z
N MET A 1 9.88 -10.80 -3.38
CA MET A 1 9.02 -11.98 -3.63
C MET A 1 9.27 -13.10 -2.61
N HIS A 2 10.33 -13.91 -2.72
CA HIS A 2 10.50 -15.10 -1.84
C HIS A 2 10.62 -14.77 -0.34
N HIS A 3 11.39 -13.74 0.03
CA HIS A 3 11.55 -13.32 1.43
C HIS A 3 10.23 -12.82 2.03
N CYS A 4 9.52 -11.92 1.34
CA CYS A 4 8.23 -11.40 1.79
C CYS A 4 7.16 -12.50 1.94
N TYR A 5 7.21 -13.52 1.07
CA TYR A 5 6.36 -14.70 1.20
C TYR A 5 6.67 -15.47 2.49
N LEU A 6 7.96 -15.74 2.76
CA LEU A 6 8.36 -16.43 3.99
C LEU A 6 8.00 -15.64 5.25
N ASP A 7 8.20 -14.32 5.26
CA ASP A 7 7.79 -13.45 6.38
C ASP A 7 6.28 -13.50 6.60
N SER A 8 5.50 -13.45 5.52
CA SER A 8 4.05 -13.55 5.59
C SER A 8 3.62 -14.92 6.13
N MET A 9 4.27 -16.01 5.69
CA MET A 9 4.00 -17.36 6.20
C MET A 9 4.37 -17.51 7.67
N MET A 10 5.44 -16.85 8.13
CA MET A 10 5.82 -16.84 9.54
C MET A 10 4.73 -16.17 10.40
N LEU A 11 4.20 -15.04 9.94
CA LEU A 11 3.08 -14.37 10.61
C LEU A 11 1.81 -15.22 10.62
N VAL A 12 1.51 -15.92 9.53
CA VAL A 12 0.36 -16.85 9.48
C VAL A 12 0.55 -18.02 10.44
N GLN A 13 1.78 -18.51 10.58
CA GLN A 13 2.10 -19.57 11.53
C GLN A 13 1.95 -19.12 12.98
N GLU A 14 2.30 -17.87 13.30
CA GLU A 14 2.24 -17.32 14.65
C GLU A 14 0.83 -16.83 15.05
N TYR A 15 0.14 -16.12 14.15
CA TYR A 15 -1.12 -15.42 14.42
C TYR A 15 -2.35 -16.10 13.77
N GLY A 16 -2.15 -17.08 12.90
CA GLY A 16 -3.23 -17.75 12.17
C GLY A 16 -3.56 -17.11 10.82
N CYS A 17 -4.68 -17.53 10.23
CA CYS A 17 -5.14 -17.04 8.93
C CYS A 17 -5.48 -15.54 9.02
N PRO A 18 -5.09 -14.70 8.04
CA PRO A 18 -5.47 -13.29 8.03
C PRO A 18 -6.99 -13.11 7.88
N ASP A 19 -7.54 -12.14 8.59
CA ASP A 19 -8.97 -11.77 8.51
C ASP A 19 -9.27 -10.84 7.34
N LEU A 20 -8.31 -10.00 6.94
CA LEU A 20 -8.47 -8.96 5.92
C LEU A 20 -7.33 -8.99 4.91
N PHE A 21 -7.66 -8.74 3.64
CA PHE A 21 -6.68 -8.58 2.57
C PHE A 21 -7.04 -7.35 1.73
N PHE A 22 -6.11 -6.39 1.64
CA PHE A 22 -6.28 -5.16 0.88
C PHE A 22 -5.35 -5.15 -0.34
N THR A 23 -5.89 -4.77 -1.49
CA THR A 23 -5.11 -4.49 -2.69
C THR A 23 -5.28 -3.02 -3.06
N ILE A 24 -4.18 -2.27 -3.06
CA ILE A 24 -4.14 -0.91 -3.59
C ILE A 24 -3.44 -0.96 -4.94
N THR A 25 -4.16 -0.64 -6.00
CA THR A 25 -3.58 -0.53 -7.34
C THR A 25 -3.20 0.92 -7.62
N SER A 26 -1.95 1.17 -8.00
CA SER A 26 -1.51 2.48 -8.48
C SER A 26 -2.16 2.75 -9.84
N TYR A 27 -3.03 3.77 -9.88
CA TYR A 27 -3.69 4.17 -11.12
C TYR A 27 -3.17 5.53 -11.55
N SER A 28 -2.58 5.58 -12.75
CA SER A 28 -1.94 6.78 -13.34
C SER A 28 -2.91 7.96 -13.55
N ASN A 29 -4.21 7.71 -13.47
CA ASN A 29 -5.24 8.74 -13.64
C ASN A 29 -5.65 9.44 -12.33
N TRP A 30 -5.03 9.09 -11.20
CA TRP A 30 -5.32 9.76 -9.92
C TRP A 30 -5.07 11.26 -10.00
N HIS A 31 -5.96 12.02 -9.35
CA HIS A 31 -5.93 13.47 -9.37
C HIS A 31 -4.61 14.02 -8.81
N GLU A 32 -4.15 13.43 -7.71
CA GLU A 32 -2.93 13.83 -7.01
C GLU A 32 -1.68 13.66 -7.89
N ILE A 33 -1.69 12.67 -8.79
CA ILE A 33 -0.60 12.48 -9.76
C ILE A 33 -0.69 13.57 -10.82
N LYS A 34 -1.88 13.80 -11.38
CA LYS A 34 -2.11 14.80 -12.44
C LYS A 34 -1.76 16.22 -12.01
N GLU A 35 -2.08 16.59 -10.77
CA GLU A 35 -1.74 17.91 -10.22
C GLU A 35 -0.22 18.12 -10.10
N CYS A 36 0.55 17.05 -9.98
CA CYS A 36 2.00 17.11 -9.89
C CYS A 36 2.71 17.03 -11.24
N LEU A 37 1.97 16.78 -12.35
CA LEU A 37 2.56 16.70 -13.70
C LEU A 37 2.80 18.09 -14.28
N ALA A 38 3.93 18.25 -14.95
CA ALA A 38 4.17 19.43 -15.76
C ALA A 38 3.31 19.39 -17.05
N PRO A 39 3.05 20.54 -17.69
CA PRO A 39 2.30 20.58 -18.95
C PRO A 39 2.92 19.67 -20.01
N GLY A 40 2.14 18.71 -20.52
CA GLY A 40 2.58 17.75 -21.54
C GLY A 40 3.29 16.51 -21.01
N GLU A 41 3.51 16.39 -19.70
CA GLU A 41 3.95 15.13 -19.09
C GLU A 41 2.79 14.14 -18.96
N GLU A 42 3.11 12.85 -19.10
CA GLU A 42 2.18 11.76 -18.86
C GLU A 42 2.60 11.02 -17.59
N ALA A 43 1.62 10.67 -16.75
CA ALA A 43 1.86 9.95 -15.49
C ALA A 43 2.67 8.66 -15.66
N GLN A 44 2.52 7.97 -16.79
CA GLN A 44 3.28 6.76 -17.11
C GLN A 44 4.79 6.99 -17.22
N ASN A 45 5.21 8.22 -17.55
CA ASN A 45 6.61 8.60 -17.67
C ASN A 45 7.19 9.14 -16.36
N ARG A 46 6.38 9.23 -15.30
CA ARG A 46 6.75 9.76 -13.97
C ARG A 46 6.47 8.74 -12.86
N PRO A 47 7.14 7.56 -12.87
CA PRO A 47 6.95 6.54 -11.85
C PRO A 47 7.28 7.04 -10.44
N ASP A 48 8.14 8.05 -10.31
CA ASP A 48 8.44 8.75 -9.06
C ASP A 48 7.20 9.39 -8.41
N LEU A 49 6.34 10.02 -9.23
CA LEU A 49 5.09 10.62 -8.74
C LEU A 49 4.09 9.54 -8.36
N VAL A 50 3.98 8.49 -9.17
CA VAL A 50 3.08 7.36 -8.92
C VAL A 50 3.45 6.67 -7.60
N ASP A 51 4.74 6.37 -7.40
CA ASP A 51 5.25 5.74 -6.17
C ASP A 51 5.00 6.63 -4.94
N ARG A 52 5.29 7.93 -5.05
CA ARG A 52 5.06 8.86 -3.94
C ARG A 52 3.59 8.92 -3.52
N VAL A 53 2.67 8.97 -4.48
CA VAL A 53 1.22 8.99 -4.19
C VAL A 53 0.77 7.64 -3.64
N LEU A 54 1.25 6.52 -4.17
CA LEU A 54 0.95 5.18 -3.66
C LEU A 54 1.41 5.05 -2.20
N LYS A 55 2.66 5.44 -1.91
CA LYS A 55 3.23 5.41 -0.55
C LYS A 55 2.45 6.30 0.42
N ALA A 56 2.03 7.48 -0.01
CA ALA A 56 1.19 8.35 0.81
C ALA A 56 -0.16 7.71 1.15
N LYS A 57 -0.84 7.12 0.16
CA LYS A 57 -2.12 6.43 0.39
C LYS A 57 -1.96 5.19 1.25
N LEU A 58 -0.87 4.43 1.08
CA LEU A 58 -0.56 3.27 1.92
C LEU A 58 -0.32 3.69 3.37
N SER A 59 0.43 4.76 3.62
CA SER A 59 0.65 5.30 4.97
C SER A 59 -0.68 5.69 5.62
N ILE A 60 -1.53 6.43 4.90
CA ILE A 60 -2.85 6.82 5.41
C ILE A 60 -3.69 5.58 5.75
N LEU A 61 -3.67 4.54 4.91
CA LEU A 61 -4.40 3.31 5.20
C LEU A 61 -3.86 2.62 6.46
N GLN A 62 -2.55 2.52 6.61
CA GLN A 62 -1.91 1.92 7.78
C GLN A 62 -2.25 2.69 9.06
N ASP A 63 -2.21 4.03 9.01
CA ASP A 63 -2.58 4.87 10.15
C ASP A 63 -4.04 4.67 10.54
N ARG A 64 -4.96 4.59 9.57
CA ARG A 64 -6.38 4.31 9.84
C ARG A 64 -6.60 2.93 10.46
N ILE A 65 -5.86 1.92 10.00
CA ILE A 65 -5.95 0.56 10.52
C ILE A 65 -5.38 0.48 11.95
N MET A 66 -4.18 1.02 12.17
CA MET A 66 -3.42 0.83 13.41
C MET A 66 -3.75 1.88 14.48
N MET A 67 -3.88 3.15 14.10
CA MET A 67 -4.11 4.27 15.03
C MET A 67 -5.61 4.51 15.24
N ASP A 68 -6.36 4.68 14.15
CA ASP A 68 -7.81 4.94 14.25
C ASP A 68 -8.60 3.67 14.60
N LYS A 69 -7.95 2.50 14.55
CA LYS A 69 -8.52 1.18 14.91
C LYS A 69 -9.87 0.92 14.23
N VAL A 70 -9.99 1.28 12.95
CA VAL A 70 -11.26 1.17 12.20
C VAL A 70 -11.78 -0.27 12.11
N PHE A 71 -10.92 -1.26 12.28
CA PHE A 71 -11.26 -2.68 12.35
C PHE A 71 -11.07 -3.30 13.75
N GLY A 72 -10.85 -2.48 14.77
CA GLY A 72 -10.48 -2.93 16.11
C GLY A 72 -8.96 -3.02 16.32
N GLU A 73 -8.56 -3.83 17.29
CA GLU A 73 -7.15 -4.08 17.59
C GLU A 73 -6.55 -5.07 16.59
N VAL A 74 -5.39 -4.72 16.02
CA VAL A 74 -4.72 -5.50 14.99
C VAL A 74 -3.55 -6.24 15.60
N SER A 75 -3.60 -7.57 15.59
CA SER A 75 -2.55 -8.43 16.15
C SER A 75 -1.27 -8.43 15.29
N SER A 76 -1.42 -8.45 13.97
CA SER A 76 -0.29 -8.38 13.04
C SER A 76 -0.73 -7.75 11.72
N LEU A 77 0.21 -7.04 11.07
CA LEU A 77 0.00 -6.42 9.77
C LEU A 77 1.25 -6.66 8.92
N VAL A 78 1.04 -7.23 7.73
CA VAL A 78 2.07 -7.35 6.69
C VAL A 78 1.58 -6.66 5.43
N HIS A 79 2.48 -5.98 4.75
CA HIS A 79 2.19 -5.36 3.46
C HIS A 79 3.38 -5.57 2.52
N ILE A 80 3.07 -5.67 1.23
CA ILE A 80 4.06 -5.80 0.17
C ILE A 80 3.73 -4.73 -0.85
N VAL A 81 4.77 -4.04 -1.33
CA VAL A 81 4.67 -3.12 -2.46
C VAL A 81 5.38 -3.78 -3.64
N GLU A 82 4.67 -3.86 -4.77
CA GLU A 82 5.18 -4.41 -6.03
C GLU A 82 5.24 -3.28 -7.07
N PHE A 83 6.29 -3.30 -7.90
CA PHE A 83 6.56 -2.31 -8.94
C PHE A 83 6.62 -3.00 -10.32
#